data_AF-A0A950NHI3-F1
#
_entry.id   AF-A0A950NHI3-F1
#
_cell.length_a   1.000
_cell.length_b   1.000
_cell.length_c   1.000
_cell.angle_alpha   90.00
_cell.angle_beta   90.00
_cell.angle_gamma   90.00
#
_symmetry.space_group_name_H-M   'P 1'
#
loop_
_entity.id
_entity.type
_entity.pdbx_description
1 polymer ?
#
loop_
_entity_poly.entity_id
_entity_poly.type
_entity_poly.pdbx_seq_one_letter_code
_entity_poly.pdbx_strand_id
1 'polypeptide(L)'
;MIALDGDASAQATAASLAGKLGASMVAADAQEIDLIVVGSQATAQPGRIALSGATRSRLSSIRGSVLVVPHGHPVQCVVDSPAC
;
A
#
# COMPACT_ATOMS: atom_id res chain seq x y z
N MET A 1 7.91 5.11 -1.13
CA MET A 1 6.81 4.17 -0.76
C MET A 1 6.97 2.84 -1.49
N ILE A 2 6.48 1.71 -0.96
CA ILE A 2 6.57 0.39 -1.64
C ILE A 2 5.19 -0.28 -1.72
N ALA A 3 4.95 -1.09 -2.76
CA ALA A 3 3.76 -1.95 -2.86
C ALA A 3 4.17 -3.41 -2.63
N LEU A 4 3.65 -4.03 -1.56
CA LEU A 4 3.92 -5.43 -1.23
C LEU A 4 2.66 -6.28 -1.40
N ASP A 5 2.89 -7.46 -1.99
CA ASP A 5 2.04 -8.66 -2.07
C ASP A 5 0.54 -8.44 -1.80
N GLY A 6 -0.27 -8.62 -2.84
CA GLY A 6 -1.73 -8.62 -2.74
C GLY A 6 -2.40 -7.74 -3.79
N ASP A 7 -2.76 -8.35 -4.91
CA ASP A 7 -3.70 -7.80 -5.90
C ASP A 7 -3.28 -6.48 -6.59
N ALA A 8 -3.73 -6.32 -7.84
CA ALA A 8 -3.46 -5.13 -8.65
C ALA A 8 -3.98 -3.84 -7.99
N SER A 9 -4.96 -3.95 -7.08
CA SER A 9 -5.53 -2.84 -6.32
C SER A 9 -4.51 -2.13 -5.43
N ALA A 10 -3.56 -2.84 -4.81
CA ALA A 10 -2.54 -2.23 -3.97
C ALA A 10 -1.55 -1.40 -4.78
N GLN A 11 -1.13 -1.93 -5.93
CA GLN A 11 -0.24 -1.23 -6.86
C GLN A 11 -0.93 -0.01 -7.47
N ALA A 12 -2.21 -0.12 -7.87
CA ALA A 12 -2.99 1.01 -8.37
C ALA A 12 -3.15 2.12 -7.31
N THR A 13 -3.35 1.74 -6.05
CA THR A 13 -3.43 2.68 -4.91
C THR A 13 -2.09 3.38 -4.69
N ALA A 14 -0.99 2.64 -4.64
CA ALA A 14 0.35 3.19 -4.47
C ALA A 14 0.72 4.16 -5.61
N ALA A 15 0.43 3.80 -6.86
CA ALA A 15 0.66 4.66 -8.02
C ALA A 15 -0.19 5.94 -7.95
N SER A 16 -1.46 5.84 -7.54
CA SER A 16 -2.33 7.00 -7.36
C SER A 16 -1.84 7.93 -6.24
N LEU A 17 -1.37 7.36 -5.11
CA LEU A 17 -0.75 8.12 -4.02
C LEU A 17 0.54 8.82 -4.48
N ALA A 18 1.43 8.09 -5.15
CA ALA A 18 2.71 8.59 -5.64
C ALA A 18 2.52 9.81 -6.54
N GLY A 19 1.61 9.70 -7.52
CA GLY A 19 1.30 10.79 -8.41
C GLY A 19 0.70 12.01 -7.70
N LYS A 20 -0.06 11.82 -6.61
CA LYS A 20 -0.71 12.91 -5.88
C LYS A 20 0.15 13.57 -4.81
N LEU A 21 1.01 12.81 -4.14
CA LEU A 21 1.93 13.33 -3.11
C LEU A 21 3.26 13.83 -3.68
N GLY A 22 3.53 13.63 -4.98
CA GLY A 22 4.86 13.83 -5.54
C GLY A 22 5.91 12.87 -4.97
N ALA A 23 5.45 11.75 -4.41
CA ALA A 23 6.30 10.77 -3.76
C ALA A 23 6.74 9.70 -4.77
N SER A 24 7.91 9.11 -4.56
CA SER A 24 8.43 8.07 -5.43
C SER A 24 8.14 6.67 -4.89
N MET A 25 7.78 5.75 -5.80
CA MET A 25 7.75 4.33 -5.49
C MET A 25 9.19 3.81 -5.51
N VAL A 26 9.60 3.20 -4.41
CA VAL A 26 10.92 2.61 -4.23
C VAL A 26 10.78 1.09 -4.19
N ALA A 27 11.90 0.38 -4.37
CA ALA A 27 11.92 -1.06 -4.25
C ALA A 27 11.72 -1.50 -2.78
N ALA A 28 11.24 -2.72 -2.58
CA ALA A 28 10.87 -3.26 -1.27
C ALA A 28 12.05 -3.41 -0.27
N ASP A 29 13.28 -3.27 -0.76
CA ASP A 29 14.54 -3.30 -0.04
C ASP A 29 15.11 -1.91 0.26
N ALA A 30 14.40 -0.83 -0.11
CA ALA A 30 14.82 0.52 0.21
C ALA A 30 14.92 0.72 1.73
N GLN A 31 16.01 1.32 2.16
CA GLN A 31 16.37 1.46 3.57
C GLN A 31 15.56 2.55 4.29
N GLU A 32 15.01 3.51 3.55
CA GLU A 32 14.17 4.60 4.06
C GLU A 32 12.81 4.57 3.33
N ILE A 33 11.77 4.14 4.05
CA ILE A 33 10.41 4.08 3.52
C ILE A 33 9.45 4.76 4.50
N ASP A 34 8.88 5.89 4.07
CA ASP A 34 7.90 6.63 4.87
C ASP A 34 6.53 5.95 4.92
N LEU A 35 6.17 5.25 3.85
CA LEU A 35 4.87 4.61 3.65
C LEU A 35 4.96 3.30 2.88
N ILE A 36 4.30 2.27 3.41
CA ILE A 36 4.22 0.94 2.82
C ILE A 36 2.76 0.65 2.49
N VAL A 37 2.47 0.41 1.21
CA VAL A 37 1.15 0.01 0.73
C VAL A 37 1.13 -1.50 0.60
N VAL A 38 0.22 -2.14 1.30
CA VAL A 38 0.09 -3.60 1.36
C VAL A 38 -1.26 -4.00 0.85
N GLY A 39 -1.28 -4.97 -0.06
CA GLY A 39 -2.51 -5.52 -0.55
C GLY A 39 -3.07 -6.65 0.31
N SER A 40 -4.37 -6.87 0.18
CA SER A 40 -4.97 -8.13 0.59
C SER A 40 -4.57 -9.25 -0.38
N GLN A 41 -4.46 -10.48 0.12
CA GLN A 41 -4.26 -11.65 -0.73
C GLN A 41 -5.36 -11.76 -1.79
N ALA A 42 -5.00 -12.23 -2.99
CA ALA A 42 -5.91 -12.40 -4.13
C ALA A 42 -7.03 -13.42 -3.87
N THR A 43 -6.84 -14.33 -2.91
CA THR A 43 -7.84 -15.33 -2.49
C THR A 43 -8.85 -14.78 -1.48
N ALA A 44 -8.66 -13.54 -1.02
CA ALA A 44 -9.58 -12.92 -0.08
C ALA A 44 -10.90 -12.55 -0.77
N GLN A 45 -11.99 -12.52 -0.01
CA GLN A 45 -13.25 -11.98 -0.51
C GLN A 45 -13.08 -10.50 -0.92
N PRO A 46 -13.72 -10.05 -2.02
CA PRO A 46 -13.69 -8.64 -2.41
C PRO A 46 -14.11 -7.72 -1.26
N GLY A 47 -13.40 -6.60 -1.09
CA GLY A 47 -13.66 -5.65 0.00
C GLY A 47 -13.23 -6.14 1.39
N ARG A 48 -12.56 -7.29 1.49
CA ARG A 48 -11.95 -7.78 2.73
C ARG A 48 -10.44 -7.68 2.68
N ILE A 49 -9.86 -7.62 3.87
CA ILE A 49 -8.42 -7.65 4.09
C ILE A 49 -8.09 -9.04 4.65
N ALA A 50 -7.30 -9.81 3.90
CA ALA A 50 -6.67 -11.03 4.39
C ALA A 50 -5.17 -10.97 4.08
N LEU A 51 -4.36 -10.76 5.10
CA LEU A 51 -2.91 -10.69 4.98
C LEU A 51 -2.29 -12.08 5.05
N SER A 52 -1.31 -12.36 4.18
CA SER A 52 -0.54 -13.60 4.23
C SER A 52 0.36 -13.62 5.47
N GLY A 53 0.83 -14.81 5.86
CA GLY A 53 1.83 -14.93 6.94
C GLY A 53 3.14 -14.19 6.64
N ALA A 54 3.58 -14.21 5.37
CA ALA A 54 4.77 -13.47 4.93
C ALA A 54 4.57 -11.95 5.04
N THR A 55 3.40 -11.46 4.65
CA THR A 55 3.03 -10.05 4.77
C THR A 55 2.98 -9.61 6.22
N ARG A 56 2.37 -10.41 7.11
CA ARG A 56 2.35 -10.12 8.55
C ARG A 56 3.75 -10.10 9.17
N SER A 57 4.60 -11.05 8.79
CA SER A 57 5.99 -11.11 9.28
C SER A 57 6.78 -9.87 8.85
N ARG A 58 6.64 -9.45 7.57
CA ARG A 58 7.24 -8.20 7.08
C ARG A 58 6.73 -6.98 7.83
N LEU A 59 5.41 -6.86 8.02
CA LEU A 59 4.79 -5.76 8.78
C LEU A 59 5.31 -5.68 10.22
N SER A 60 5.57 -6.82 10.87
CA SER A 60 6.15 -6.85 12.21
C SER A 60 7.58 -6.30 12.29
N SER A 61 8.32 -6.32 11.17
CA SER A 61 9.70 -5.85 11.10
C SER A 61 9.82 -4.39 10.63
N ILE A 62 8.74 -3.82 10.12
CA ILE A 62 8.71 -2.48 9.53
C ILE A 62 8.68 -1.41 10.63
N ARG A 63 9.41 -0.32 10.37
CA ARG A 63 9.39 0.92 11.14
C ARG A 63 8.88 2.04 10.23
N GLY A 64 7.56 2.23 10.17
CA GLY A 64 6.96 3.23 9.28
C GLY A 64 5.44 3.15 9.23
N SER A 65 4.85 4.02 8.41
CA SER A 65 3.40 4.02 8.18
C SER A 65 3.01 2.91 7.21
N VAL A 66 1.88 2.25 7.48
CA VAL A 66 1.38 1.15 6.66
C VAL A 66 -0.06 1.44 6.25
N LEU A 67 -0.33 1.37 4.95
CA LEU A 67 -1.67 1.42 4.37
C LEU A 67 -2.03 0.05 3.83
N VAL A 68 -3.12 -0.53 4.33
CA VAL A 68 -3.61 -1.85 3.88
C VAL A 68 -4.82 -1.67 2.96
N VAL A 69 -4.74 -2.23 1.76
CA VAL A 69 -5.76 -2.11 0.71
C VAL A 69 -6.59 -3.40 0.62
N PRO A 70 -7.94 -3.30 0.71
CA PRO A 70 -8.80 -4.47 0.56
C PRO A 70 -8.76 -5.06 -0.86
N HIS A 71 -9.06 -6.35 -0.96
CA HIS A 71 -9.03 -7.06 -2.24
C HIS A 71 -10.02 -6.48 -3.25
N GLY A 72 -9.56 -6.22 -4.47
CA GLY A 72 -10.36 -5.71 -5.58
C GLY A 72 -10.91 -4.29 -5.39
N HIS A 73 -10.50 -3.57 -4.34
CA HIS A 73 -11.01 -2.24 -4.00
C HIS A 73 -9.84 -1.27 -3.80
N PRO A 74 -9.31 -0.69 -4.89
CA PRO A 74 -8.26 0.31 -4.78
C PRO A 74 -8.78 1.54 -4.02
N VAL A 75 -7.97 2.04 -3.09
CA VAL A 75 -8.28 3.28 -2.37
C VAL A 75 -7.81 4.44 -3.23
N GLN A 76 -8.73 5.31 -3.61
CA GLN A 76 -8.36 6.53 -4.30
C GLN A 76 -8.04 7.60 -3.27
N CYS A 77 -6.77 8.02 -3.21
CA CYS A 77 -6.43 9.23 -2.48
C CYS A 77 -7.06 10.41 -3.22
N VAL A 78 -8.02 11.09 -2.61
CA VAL A 78 -8.39 12.44 -3.01
C VAL A 78 -7.51 13.38 -2.19
N VAL A 79 -6.63 14.12 -2.86
CA VAL A 79 -6.01 15.30 -2.25
C VAL A 79 -7.11 16.35 -2.25
N ASP A 80 -7.91 16.38 -1.19
CA ASP A 80 -8.69 17.57 -0.90
C ASP A 80 -7.66 18.71 -0.73
N SER A 81 -7.89 19.82 -1.44
CA SER A 81 -6.86 20.76 -1.88
C SER A 81 -5.95 21.34 -0.78
N PRO A 82 -4.76 21.86 -1.17
CA PRO A 82 -3.77 22.40 -0.25
C PRO A 82 -4.29 23.69 0.38
N ALA A 83 -4.51 23.69 1.69
CA ALA A 83 -4.63 24.94 2.41
C ALA A 83 -3.22 25.53 2.58
N CYS A 84 -3.01 26.68 1.93
CA CYS A 84 -1.82 27.53 1.96
C CYS A 84 -1.26 27.81 3.37
#